data_AF-J7RV67-F1
#
_entry.id   AF-J7RV67-F1
#
_cell.length_a   1.000
_cell.length_b   1.000
_cell.length_c   1.000
_cell.angle_alpha   90.00
_cell.angle_beta   90.00
_cell.angle_gamma   90.00
#
_symmetry.space_group_name_H-M   'P 1'
#
loop_
_entity.id
_entity.type
_entity.pdbx_description
1 polymer ?
#
loop_
_entity_poly.entity_id
_entity_poly.type
_entity_poly.pdbx_seq_one_letter_code
_entity_poly.pdbx_strand_id
1 'polypeptide(L)'
;MEHPVEEKAVSNGLPPPPFFLPFPDRPETITENMMKLTELTPDPRHRFLIRTLTKHLHAFVNETSLTTEEWMTAIQFLTRVGQTCTPIRQECILLSDTLGVSALVDAINNPPISGGTESSVLGPFFTEDAPDVDNGASIASEGKGDYMYVEGRVVGTDGTPVPDATIETWETDALGFYDTQYASRDKPDCRGRLRTDKDGKYGYRAVVPVAYPIPGDGPVGEMLIQLGRHNMRPNHLHMMIEAPGYNKLTTALYPEGDEWLSSDAVFGVKKSLVVTLKDVHDDAEARKRGFPKGGSFKLLQFDVVLVPEEDSKVARAQYAKERAEKAGLLK
;
A
#
# COMPACT_ATOMS: atom_id res chain seq x y z
N MET A 1 -21.50 -21.15 16.72
CA MET A 1 -21.79 -20.73 18.11
C MET A 1 -23.28 -20.51 18.19
N GLU A 2 -23.98 -21.29 19.01
CA GLU A 2 -25.38 -21.00 19.36
C GLU A 2 -25.38 -19.67 20.11
N HIS A 3 -25.86 -18.62 19.48
CA HIS A 3 -26.13 -17.38 20.19
C HIS A 3 -27.26 -17.66 21.20
N PRO A 4 -27.15 -17.20 22.46
CA PRO A 4 -28.28 -17.27 23.35
C PRO A 4 -29.38 -16.41 22.73
N VAL A 5 -30.52 -17.04 22.42
CA VAL A 5 -31.73 -16.30 22.06
C VAL A 5 -32.20 -15.67 23.37
N GLU A 6 -31.73 -14.45 23.66
CA GLU A 6 -32.34 -13.66 24.71
C GLU A 6 -33.85 -13.57 24.43
N GLU A 7 -34.68 -13.75 25.45
CA GLU A 7 -36.15 -13.77 25.34
C GLU A 7 -36.75 -12.44 24.82
N LYS A 8 -35.89 -11.43 24.61
CA LYS A 8 -36.23 -10.12 24.04
C LYS A 8 -35.05 -9.52 23.28
N ALA A 9 -35.35 -8.64 22.33
CA ALA A 9 -34.34 -7.83 21.65
C ALA A 9 -33.60 -6.91 22.64
N VAL A 10 -32.28 -6.80 22.46
CA VAL A 10 -31.39 -6.00 23.33
C VAL A 10 -31.09 -4.67 22.67
N SER A 11 -31.38 -3.57 23.36
CA SER A 11 -30.91 -2.24 22.96
C SER A 11 -29.42 -2.11 23.27
N ASN A 12 -28.70 -1.31 22.47
CA ASN A 12 -27.31 -0.94 22.75
C ASN A 12 -27.15 -0.01 23.99
N GLY A 13 -28.24 0.29 24.70
CA GLY A 13 -28.24 1.04 25.97
C GLY A 13 -28.24 2.55 25.81
N LEU A 14 -28.25 3.08 24.58
CA LEU A 14 -28.34 4.52 24.33
C LEU A 14 -29.81 4.99 24.37
N PRO A 15 -30.11 6.14 25.02
CA PRO A 15 -31.44 6.73 24.96
C PRO A 15 -31.72 7.31 23.56
N PRO A 16 -32.99 7.58 23.23
CA PRO A 16 -33.34 8.35 22.04
C PRO A 16 -32.59 9.70 21.98
N PRO A 17 -32.33 10.24 20.78
CA PRO A 17 -31.65 11.52 20.64
C PRO A 17 -32.42 12.63 21.38
N PRO A 18 -31.74 13.61 22.01
CA PRO A 18 -32.37 14.69 22.78
C PRO A 18 -33.02 15.77 21.90
N PHE A 19 -33.26 15.49 20.63
CA PHE A 19 -33.84 16.40 19.64
C PHE A 19 -34.82 15.67 18.73
N PHE A 20 -35.76 16.43 18.17
CA PHE A 20 -36.72 15.92 17.19
C PHE A 20 -36.06 15.68 15.83
N LEU A 21 -36.37 14.54 15.21
CA LEU A 21 -36.05 14.22 13.82
C LEU A 21 -37.37 14.13 13.04
N PRO A 22 -37.57 14.93 11.97
CA PRO A 22 -38.73 14.78 11.10
C PRO A 22 -38.84 13.35 10.53
N PHE A 23 -40.06 12.90 10.25
CA PHE A 23 -40.25 11.61 9.60
C PHE A 23 -39.66 11.61 8.19
N PRO A 24 -38.94 10.55 7.78
CA PRO A 24 -38.19 10.49 6.52
C PRO A 24 -39.09 10.22 5.30
N ASP A 25 -40.16 10.99 5.13
CA ASP A 25 -41.14 10.82 4.05
C ASP A 25 -40.60 11.24 2.67
N ARG A 26 -39.40 11.84 2.64
CA ARG A 26 -38.68 12.26 1.42
C ARG A 26 -37.18 11.99 1.55
N PRO A 27 -36.45 11.72 0.44
CA PRO A 27 -35.02 11.40 0.48
C PRO A 27 -34.14 12.48 1.15
N GLU A 28 -34.49 13.76 0.98
CA GLU A 28 -33.73 14.88 1.55
C GLU A 28 -33.74 14.82 3.08
N THR A 29 -34.89 14.48 3.67
CA THR A 29 -35.07 14.35 5.12
C THR A 29 -34.19 13.26 5.72
N ILE A 30 -33.92 12.17 4.99
CA ILE A 30 -33.05 11.08 5.46
C ILE A 30 -31.62 11.61 5.66
N THR A 31 -31.12 12.36 4.68
CA THR A 31 -29.76 12.93 4.74
C THR A 31 -29.66 13.96 5.85
N GLU A 32 -30.63 14.88 5.96
CA GLU A 32 -30.67 15.88 7.02
C GLU A 32 -30.73 15.26 8.43
N ASN A 33 -31.55 14.22 8.61
CA ASN A 33 -31.64 13.48 9.86
C ASN A 33 -30.30 12.83 10.24
N MET A 34 -29.65 12.17 9.28
CA MET A 34 -28.34 11.56 9.54
C MET A 34 -27.28 12.61 9.85
N MET A 35 -27.29 13.76 9.15
CA MET A 35 -26.42 14.90 9.46
C MET A 35 -26.64 15.41 10.89
N LYS A 36 -27.89 15.46 11.37
CA LYS A 36 -28.20 15.83 12.75
C LYS A 36 -27.72 14.79 13.76
N LEU A 37 -27.89 13.50 13.47
CA LEU A 37 -27.41 12.40 14.31
C LEU A 37 -25.89 12.42 14.50
N THR A 38 -25.11 12.84 13.50
CA THR A 38 -23.66 12.98 13.66
C THR A 38 -23.24 13.97 14.75
N GLU A 39 -24.10 14.92 15.15
CA GLU A 39 -23.80 15.86 16.24
C GLU A 39 -23.67 15.15 17.61
N LEU A 40 -24.20 13.94 17.74
CA LEU A 40 -24.07 13.11 18.94
C LEU A 40 -22.68 12.50 19.10
N THR A 41 -21.86 12.44 18.03
CA THR A 41 -20.52 11.85 18.08
C THR A 41 -19.60 12.72 18.96
N PRO A 42 -19.10 12.24 20.11
CA PRO A 42 -18.34 13.09 21.04
C PRO A 42 -16.99 13.53 20.50
N ASP A 43 -16.27 12.61 19.85
CA ASP A 43 -14.96 12.90 19.26
C ASP A 43 -15.11 13.80 18.01
N PRO A 44 -14.50 15.00 17.98
CA PRO A 44 -14.64 15.92 16.85
C PRO A 44 -14.11 15.36 15.53
N ARG A 45 -13.06 14.53 15.56
CA ARG A 45 -12.46 13.96 14.35
C ARG A 45 -13.36 12.87 13.77
N HIS A 46 -13.88 11.97 14.60
CA HIS A 46 -14.85 10.96 14.21
C HIS A 46 -16.12 11.62 13.67
N ARG A 47 -16.62 12.67 14.33
CA ARG A 47 -17.77 13.45 13.86
C ARG A 47 -17.52 13.99 12.46
N PHE A 48 -16.37 14.63 12.23
CA PHE A 48 -16.01 15.16 10.92
C PHE A 48 -15.95 14.07 9.86
N LEU A 49 -15.30 12.93 10.15
CA LEU A 49 -15.13 11.82 9.23
C LEU A 49 -16.46 11.17 8.85
N ILE A 50 -17.27 10.76 9.83
CA ILE A 50 -18.54 10.09 9.56
C ILE A 50 -19.52 11.01 8.85
N ARG A 51 -19.60 12.29 9.25
CA ARG A 51 -20.45 13.28 8.59
C ARG A 51 -20.05 13.47 7.13
N THR A 52 -18.76 13.62 6.85
CA THR A 52 -18.25 13.82 5.48
C THR A 52 -18.47 12.58 4.63
N LEU A 53 -18.17 11.39 5.15
CA LEU A 53 -18.39 10.12 4.46
C LEU A 53 -19.87 9.93 4.10
N THR A 54 -20.77 10.07 5.08
CA THR A 54 -22.21 9.93 4.84
C THR A 54 -22.71 10.93 3.82
N LYS A 55 -22.23 12.18 3.87
CA LYS A 55 -22.60 13.20 2.88
C LYS A 55 -22.22 12.79 1.45
N HIS A 56 -20.98 12.33 1.23
CA HIS A 56 -20.54 11.88 -0.09
C HIS A 56 -21.26 10.61 -0.55
N LEU A 57 -21.51 9.67 0.36
CA LEU A 57 -22.24 8.45 0.04
C LEU A 57 -23.70 8.73 -0.37
N HIS A 58 -24.42 9.57 0.38
CA HIS A 58 -25.78 9.96 0.04
C HIS A 58 -25.82 10.79 -1.24
N ALA A 59 -24.83 11.67 -1.47
CA ALA A 59 -24.71 12.41 -2.72
C ALA A 59 -24.55 11.45 -3.92
N PHE A 60 -23.71 10.43 -3.83
CA PHE A 60 -23.57 9.40 -4.86
C PHE A 60 -24.90 8.70 -5.15
N VAL A 61 -25.60 8.23 -4.11
CA VAL A 61 -26.91 7.56 -4.26
C VAL A 61 -27.93 8.46 -4.96
N ASN A 62 -27.99 9.73 -4.58
CA ASN A 62 -28.91 10.70 -5.18
C ASN A 62 -28.52 11.03 -6.63
N GLU A 63 -27.23 11.23 -6.91
CA GLU A 63 -26.71 11.55 -8.24
C GLU A 63 -27.00 10.43 -9.24
N THR A 64 -26.84 9.17 -8.83
CA THR A 64 -27.05 8.03 -9.71
C THR A 64 -28.50 7.55 -9.76
N SER A 65 -29.35 8.01 -8.84
CA SER A 65 -30.69 7.43 -8.63
C SER A 65 -30.63 5.91 -8.41
N LEU A 66 -29.69 5.47 -7.57
CA LEU A 66 -29.36 4.06 -7.37
C LEU A 66 -30.61 3.22 -7.10
N THR A 67 -30.84 2.22 -7.94
CA THR A 67 -31.99 1.32 -7.81
C THR A 67 -31.80 0.32 -6.66
N THR A 68 -32.89 -0.27 -6.19
CA THR A 68 -32.84 -1.32 -5.16
C THR A 68 -32.02 -2.53 -5.62
N GLU A 69 -32.08 -2.88 -6.91
CA GLU A 69 -31.33 -3.99 -7.48
C GLU A 69 -29.83 -3.68 -7.50
N GLU A 70 -29.42 -2.51 -8.02
CA GLU A 70 -28.02 -2.07 -8.01
C GLU A 70 -27.46 -1.95 -6.59
N TRP A 71 -28.27 -1.42 -5.65
CA TRP A 71 -27.91 -1.38 -4.25
C TRP A 71 -27.66 -2.78 -3.68
N MET A 72 -28.56 -3.75 -3.95
CA MET A 72 -28.38 -5.13 -3.50
C MET A 72 -27.13 -5.77 -4.12
N THR A 73 -26.85 -5.51 -5.41
CA THR A 73 -25.61 -5.94 -6.06
C THR A 73 -24.37 -5.39 -5.34
N ALA A 74 -24.37 -4.09 -4.99
CA ALA A 74 -23.26 -3.49 -4.24
C ALA A 74 -23.09 -4.09 -2.84
N ILE A 75 -24.19 -4.36 -2.12
CA ILE A 75 -24.15 -5.03 -0.81
C ILE A 75 -23.58 -6.44 -0.92
N GLN A 76 -24.02 -7.22 -1.91
CA GLN A 76 -23.51 -8.57 -2.15
C GLN A 76 -22.03 -8.55 -2.55
N PHE A 77 -21.62 -7.60 -3.38
CA PHE A 77 -20.22 -7.39 -3.73
C PHE A 77 -19.35 -7.12 -2.49
N LEU A 78 -19.70 -6.14 -1.66
CA LEU A 78 -18.96 -5.83 -0.44
C LEU A 78 -18.96 -6.99 0.56
N THR A 79 -20.07 -7.73 0.64
CA THR A 79 -20.16 -8.95 1.47
C THR A 79 -19.15 -10.00 1.00
N ARG A 80 -19.08 -10.26 -0.31
CA ARG A 80 -18.12 -11.20 -0.89
C ARG A 80 -16.68 -10.74 -0.70
N VAL A 81 -16.40 -9.45 -0.86
CA VAL A 81 -15.06 -8.88 -0.58
C VAL A 81 -14.63 -9.22 0.85
N GLY A 82 -15.51 -8.99 1.84
CA GLY A 82 -15.23 -9.36 3.23
C GLY A 82 -15.03 -10.86 3.45
N GLN A 83 -15.84 -11.71 2.79
CA GLN A 83 -15.76 -13.17 2.90
C GLN A 83 -14.52 -13.78 2.22
N THR A 84 -13.94 -13.09 1.23
CA THR A 84 -12.70 -13.51 0.55
C THR A 84 -11.44 -13.20 1.36
N CYS A 85 -11.51 -12.31 2.35
CA CYS A 85 -10.38 -12.01 3.23
C CYS A 85 -9.97 -13.21 4.10
N THR A 86 -8.67 -13.45 4.22
CA THR A 86 -8.03 -14.45 5.08
C THR A 86 -6.84 -13.80 5.82
N PRO A 87 -6.15 -14.49 6.75
CA PRO A 87 -4.95 -13.93 7.41
C PRO A 87 -3.84 -13.49 6.45
N ILE A 88 -3.76 -14.09 5.26
CA ILE A 88 -2.73 -13.80 4.24
C ILE A 88 -3.28 -13.14 2.96
N ARG A 89 -4.60 -12.94 2.87
CA ARG A 89 -5.26 -12.27 1.74
C ARG A 89 -6.20 -11.18 2.25
N GLN A 90 -5.95 -9.93 1.85
CA GLN A 90 -6.78 -8.79 2.23
C GLN A 90 -7.52 -8.23 1.01
N GLU A 91 -8.65 -8.84 0.64
CA GLU A 91 -9.46 -8.41 -0.51
C GLU A 91 -10.03 -6.99 -0.31
N CYS A 92 -10.30 -6.57 0.94
CA CYS A 92 -10.67 -5.18 1.25
C CYS A 92 -9.56 -4.18 0.90
N ILE A 93 -8.29 -4.54 1.16
CA ILE A 93 -7.13 -3.71 0.79
C ILE A 93 -7.00 -3.72 -0.74
N LEU A 94 -7.18 -4.87 -1.39
CA LEU A 94 -7.15 -4.96 -2.85
C LEU A 94 -8.22 -4.10 -3.54
N LEU A 95 -9.42 -4.03 -2.95
CA LEU A 95 -10.47 -3.11 -3.41
C LEU A 95 -10.04 -1.64 -3.25
N SER A 96 -9.44 -1.28 -2.11
CA SER A 96 -8.87 0.05 -1.88
C SER A 96 -7.78 0.39 -2.90
N ASP A 97 -6.87 -0.55 -3.17
CA ASP A 97 -5.77 -0.41 -4.12
C ASP A 97 -6.29 -0.16 -5.54
N THR A 98 -7.21 -1.01 -6.01
CA THR A 98 -7.74 -0.95 -7.37
C THR A 98 -8.66 0.24 -7.60
N LEU A 99 -9.33 0.76 -6.57
CA LEU A 99 -10.06 2.03 -6.64
C LEU A 99 -9.16 3.27 -6.47
N GLY A 100 -7.84 3.08 -6.25
CA GLY A 100 -6.87 4.16 -6.08
C GLY A 100 -6.92 4.85 -4.70
N VAL A 101 -7.71 4.33 -3.76
CA VAL A 101 -7.84 4.87 -2.41
C VAL A 101 -6.52 4.73 -1.65
N SER A 102 -5.85 3.58 -1.74
CA SER A 102 -4.58 3.36 -1.04
C SER A 102 -3.48 4.32 -1.53
N ALA A 103 -3.35 4.48 -2.85
CA ALA A 103 -2.39 5.43 -3.44
C ALA A 103 -2.73 6.88 -3.07
N LEU A 104 -4.02 7.24 -3.02
CA LEU A 104 -4.47 8.56 -2.59
C LEU A 104 -4.17 8.82 -1.11
N VAL A 105 -4.39 7.83 -0.23
CA VAL A 105 -4.07 7.93 1.20
C VAL A 105 -2.56 8.08 1.39
N ASP A 106 -1.75 7.29 0.67
CA ASP A 106 -0.29 7.44 0.67
C ASP A 106 0.13 8.85 0.25
N ALA A 107 -0.33 9.33 -0.91
CA ALA A 107 0.05 10.64 -1.42
C ALA A 107 -0.38 11.81 -0.51
N ILE A 108 -1.46 11.68 0.27
CA ILE A 108 -1.89 12.69 1.24
C ILE A 108 -1.03 12.67 2.51
N ASN A 109 -0.63 11.48 2.97
CA ASN A 109 0.12 11.33 4.22
C ASN A 109 1.64 11.35 4.02
N ASN A 110 2.12 11.20 2.79
CA ASN A 110 3.53 11.25 2.44
C ASN A 110 3.72 12.26 1.29
N PRO A 111 3.41 13.56 1.51
CA PRO A 111 3.59 14.56 0.48
C PRO A 111 5.08 14.63 0.10
N PRO A 112 5.42 14.83 -1.19
CA PRO A 112 6.80 14.85 -1.63
C PRO A 112 7.57 16.01 -0.97
N ILE A 113 8.72 15.69 -0.39
CA ILE A 113 9.65 16.64 0.20
C ILE A 113 10.88 16.67 -0.69
N SER A 114 11.36 17.86 -1.04
CA SER A 114 12.49 18.03 -1.95
C SER A 114 13.70 17.22 -1.48
N GLY A 115 14.25 16.40 -2.38
CA GLY A 115 15.37 15.53 -2.11
C GLY A 115 15.02 14.19 -1.44
N GLY A 116 13.87 14.04 -0.80
CA GLY A 116 13.43 12.78 -0.19
C GLY A 116 12.97 11.75 -1.23
N THR A 117 13.24 10.47 -0.97
CA THR A 117 12.68 9.37 -1.77
C THR A 117 11.17 9.32 -1.58
N GLU A 118 10.42 9.24 -2.68
CA GLU A 118 8.95 9.18 -2.61
C GLU A 118 8.45 7.83 -2.07
N SER A 119 7.36 7.88 -1.31
CA SER A 119 6.66 6.69 -0.85
C SER A 119 5.93 5.97 -2.00
N SER A 120 5.52 4.73 -1.78
CA SER A 120 4.55 4.03 -2.61
C SER A 120 3.68 3.12 -1.74
N VAL A 121 2.64 2.54 -2.34
CA VAL A 121 1.73 1.62 -1.64
C VAL A 121 2.49 0.40 -1.11
N LEU A 122 2.17 -0.01 0.13
CA LEU A 122 2.74 -1.20 0.75
C LEU A 122 2.39 -2.49 -0.01
N GLY A 123 1.17 -2.53 -0.57
CA GLY A 123 0.60 -3.73 -1.14
C GLY A 123 0.23 -4.79 -0.09
N PRO A 124 -0.43 -5.89 -0.50
CA PRO A 124 -0.96 -6.88 0.43
C PRO A 124 0.02 -7.99 0.83
N PHE A 125 1.27 -7.95 0.34
CA PHE A 125 2.23 -9.07 0.44
C PHE A 125 3.37 -8.85 1.45
N PHE A 126 3.31 -7.77 2.22
CA PHE A 126 4.20 -7.56 3.36
C PHE A 126 3.91 -8.57 4.48
N THR A 127 4.96 -9.11 5.09
CA THR A 127 4.87 -9.99 6.26
C THR A 127 5.97 -9.64 7.25
N GLU A 128 5.70 -9.77 8.55
CA GLU A 128 6.65 -9.44 9.62
C GLU A 128 7.76 -10.49 9.79
N ASP A 129 7.62 -11.65 9.17
CA ASP A 129 8.51 -12.81 9.31
C ASP A 129 9.74 -12.78 8.38
N ALA A 130 10.05 -11.64 7.74
CA ALA A 130 11.25 -11.50 6.93
C ALA A 130 12.51 -11.87 7.73
N PRO A 131 13.40 -12.71 7.18
CA PRO A 131 14.61 -13.13 7.87
C PRO A 131 15.66 -12.02 7.86
N ASP A 132 16.42 -11.89 8.94
CA ASP A 132 17.61 -11.03 8.96
C ASP A 132 18.72 -11.61 8.07
N VAL A 133 19.30 -10.77 7.21
CA VAL A 133 20.38 -11.13 6.29
C VAL A 133 21.52 -10.11 6.37
N ASP A 134 22.75 -10.61 6.27
CA ASP A 134 23.94 -9.76 6.24
C ASP A 134 24.04 -8.97 4.93
N ASN A 135 24.77 -7.84 4.95
CA ASN A 135 25.14 -7.15 3.71
C ASN A 135 25.92 -8.10 2.78
N GLY A 136 25.45 -8.17 1.53
CA GLY A 136 25.95 -9.06 0.49
C GLY A 136 25.37 -10.48 0.52
N ALA A 137 24.50 -10.82 1.48
CA ALA A 137 23.76 -12.07 1.48
C ALA A 137 22.60 -12.05 0.47
N SER A 138 21.87 -13.16 0.34
CA SER A 138 20.74 -13.28 -0.60
C SER A 138 19.40 -13.24 0.12
N ILE A 139 18.44 -12.51 -0.44
CA ILE A 139 17.03 -12.54 -0.01
C ILE A 139 16.22 -13.63 -0.73
N ALA A 140 16.78 -14.21 -1.80
CA ALA A 140 16.14 -15.21 -2.64
C ALA A 140 16.93 -16.52 -2.66
N SER A 141 16.20 -17.63 -2.64
CA SER A 141 16.74 -18.98 -2.85
C SER A 141 17.18 -19.20 -4.30
N GLU A 142 18.12 -20.12 -4.51
CA GLU A 142 18.60 -20.46 -5.85
C GLU A 142 17.48 -20.95 -6.77
N GLY A 143 17.50 -20.48 -8.03
CA GLY A 143 16.50 -20.86 -9.04
C GLY A 143 15.20 -20.06 -9.02
N LYS A 144 15.09 -19.03 -8.16
CA LYS A 144 13.92 -18.14 -8.12
C LYS A 144 13.84 -17.12 -9.26
N GLY A 145 14.93 -16.88 -9.99
CA GLY A 145 14.93 -16.00 -11.15
C GLY A 145 16.33 -15.61 -11.58
N ASP A 146 16.39 -14.68 -12.53
CA ASP A 146 17.66 -14.11 -12.99
C ASP A 146 18.30 -13.31 -11.88
N TYR A 147 19.62 -13.43 -11.72
CA TYR A 147 20.34 -12.78 -10.63
C TYR A 147 20.27 -11.26 -10.74
N MET A 148 19.95 -10.62 -9.61
CA MET A 148 20.03 -9.19 -9.41
C MET A 148 20.90 -8.91 -8.18
N TYR A 149 21.73 -7.88 -8.25
CA TYR A 149 22.36 -7.31 -7.07
C TYR A 149 21.82 -5.91 -6.84
N VAL A 150 21.36 -5.65 -5.63
CA VAL A 150 20.84 -4.35 -5.22
C VAL A 150 21.86 -3.70 -4.30
N GLU A 151 22.21 -2.43 -4.56
CA GLU A 151 23.11 -1.66 -3.70
C GLU A 151 22.79 -0.17 -3.68
N GLY A 152 23.27 0.50 -2.63
CA GLY A 152 23.15 1.94 -2.51
C GLY A 152 23.50 2.43 -1.12
N ARG A 153 23.02 3.62 -0.79
CA ARG A 153 23.16 4.25 0.52
C ARG A 153 21.82 4.73 1.04
N VAL A 154 21.64 4.66 2.35
CA VAL A 154 20.60 5.41 3.06
C VAL A 154 21.24 6.69 3.59
N VAL A 155 20.68 7.82 3.20
CA VAL A 155 21.15 9.17 3.60
C VAL A 155 19.98 10.03 4.06
N GLY A 156 20.25 11.05 4.86
CA GLY A 156 19.29 12.13 5.13
C GLY A 156 19.16 13.10 3.96
N THR A 157 18.18 13.99 4.02
CA THR A 157 17.97 15.07 3.04
C THR A 157 19.15 16.06 2.93
N ASP A 158 20.04 16.08 3.92
CA ASP A 158 21.28 16.84 3.96
C ASP A 158 22.50 16.08 3.39
N GLY A 159 22.30 14.83 2.95
CA GLY A 159 23.35 13.93 2.45
C GLY A 159 24.12 13.19 3.55
N THR A 160 23.78 13.38 4.83
CA THR A 160 24.42 12.67 5.94
C THR A 160 24.09 11.18 5.87
N PRO A 161 25.07 10.26 5.97
CA PRO A 161 24.80 8.84 5.99
C PRO A 161 23.95 8.44 7.21
N VAL A 162 22.98 7.55 7.02
CA VAL A 162 22.15 7.00 8.09
C VAL A 162 22.61 5.57 8.40
N PRO A 163 23.49 5.36 9.40
CA PRO A 163 23.94 4.02 9.77
C PRO A 163 22.85 3.28 10.55
N ASP A 164 22.92 1.94 10.52
CA ASP A 164 22.01 1.05 11.25
C ASP A 164 20.51 1.25 10.92
N ALA A 165 20.21 1.90 9.78
CA ALA A 165 18.87 1.91 9.21
C ALA A 165 18.47 0.48 8.83
N THR A 166 17.30 0.04 9.28
CA THR A 166 16.68 -1.23 8.89
C THR A 166 16.07 -1.07 7.50
N ILE A 167 16.41 -1.98 6.60
CA ILE A 167 15.79 -2.13 5.28
C ILE A 167 15.11 -3.49 5.26
N GLU A 168 13.78 -3.52 5.14
CA GLU A 168 13.03 -4.71 4.79
C GLU A 168 12.66 -4.65 3.31
N THR A 169 12.90 -5.73 2.57
CA THR A 169 12.72 -5.77 1.12
C THR A 169 12.09 -7.09 0.71
N TRP A 170 11.22 -7.06 -0.29
CA TRP A 170 10.52 -8.23 -0.81
C TRP A 170 10.13 -8.03 -2.28
N GLU A 171 10.04 -9.13 -3.02
CA GLU A 171 9.75 -9.13 -4.46
C GLU A 171 9.08 -10.43 -4.91
N THR A 172 8.60 -10.45 -6.14
CA THR A 172 8.14 -11.68 -6.80
C THR A 172 9.30 -12.50 -7.32
N ASP A 173 9.10 -13.82 -7.42
CA ASP A 173 10.00 -14.67 -8.19
C ASP A 173 9.74 -14.57 -9.70
N ALA A 174 10.51 -15.30 -10.52
CA ALA A 174 10.41 -15.29 -11.99
C ALA A 174 9.06 -15.79 -12.53
N LEU A 175 8.18 -16.34 -11.69
CA LEU A 175 6.81 -16.71 -12.05
C LEU A 175 5.80 -15.62 -11.68
N GLY A 176 6.25 -14.51 -11.09
CA GLY A 176 5.39 -13.40 -10.68
C GLY A 176 4.66 -13.64 -9.35
N PHE A 177 5.12 -14.58 -8.53
CA PHE A 177 4.51 -14.88 -7.23
C PHE A 177 5.38 -14.39 -6.07
N TYR A 178 4.74 -13.82 -5.06
CA TYR A 178 5.32 -13.73 -3.72
C TYR A 178 5.27 -15.10 -3.04
N ASP A 179 6.21 -15.37 -2.14
CA ASP A 179 6.26 -16.58 -1.32
C ASP A 179 4.92 -16.87 -0.62
N THR A 180 4.22 -15.85 -0.12
CA THR A 180 2.91 -15.92 0.55
C THR A 180 1.79 -16.46 -0.31
N GLN A 181 1.96 -16.49 -1.64
CA GLN A 181 0.95 -16.99 -2.56
C GLN A 181 1.09 -18.50 -2.83
N TYR A 182 2.22 -19.11 -2.45
CA TYR A 182 2.40 -20.55 -2.60
C TYR A 182 1.74 -21.30 -1.43
N ALA A 183 0.84 -22.24 -1.75
CA ALA A 183 0.20 -23.10 -0.77
C ALA A 183 1.21 -23.94 0.04
N SER A 184 2.38 -24.20 -0.54
CA SER A 184 3.48 -24.95 0.06
C SER A 184 4.53 -24.05 0.73
N ARG A 185 4.20 -22.80 1.09
CA ARG A 185 5.12 -21.89 1.78
C ARG A 185 5.55 -22.50 3.12
N ASP A 186 6.81 -22.91 3.19
CA ASP A 186 7.44 -23.43 4.42
C ASP A 186 8.18 -22.32 5.17
N LYS A 187 8.86 -21.44 4.44
CA LYS A 187 9.63 -20.32 4.98
C LYS A 187 9.52 -19.08 4.07
N PRO A 188 9.81 -17.89 4.61
CA PRO A 188 10.12 -16.69 3.83
C PRO A 188 11.09 -16.95 2.68
N ASP A 189 10.78 -16.43 1.49
CA ASP A 189 11.68 -16.44 0.33
C ASP A 189 11.42 -15.20 -0.53
N CYS A 190 12.42 -14.77 -1.31
CA CYS A 190 12.43 -13.47 -2.01
C CYS A 190 12.07 -12.28 -1.08
N ARG A 191 12.46 -12.37 0.21
CA ARG A 191 12.29 -11.33 1.22
C ARG A 191 13.42 -11.38 2.24
N GLY A 192 13.80 -10.22 2.77
CA GLY A 192 14.83 -10.13 3.79
C GLY A 192 14.87 -8.79 4.50
N ARG A 193 15.50 -8.78 5.67
CA ARG A 193 15.76 -7.61 6.49
C ARG A 193 17.26 -7.45 6.67
N LEU A 194 17.78 -6.28 6.34
CA LEU A 194 19.20 -5.95 6.50
C LEU A 194 19.38 -4.59 7.17
N ARG A 195 20.59 -4.32 7.63
CA ARG A 195 20.96 -3.05 8.26
C ARG A 195 22.06 -2.38 7.45
N THR A 196 21.98 -1.07 7.31
CA THR A 196 23.03 -0.28 6.67
C THR A 196 24.31 -0.25 7.51
N ASP A 197 25.46 -0.14 6.84
CA ASP A 197 26.75 0.00 7.51
C ASP A 197 26.97 1.41 8.07
N LYS A 198 28.15 1.64 8.67
CA LYS A 198 28.54 2.93 9.27
C LYS A 198 28.53 4.12 8.29
N ASP A 199 28.64 3.87 6.98
CA ASP A 199 28.65 4.86 5.92
C ASP A 199 27.28 4.93 5.20
N GLY A 200 26.25 4.32 5.80
CA GLY A 200 24.88 4.21 5.31
C GLY A 200 24.71 3.22 4.16
N LYS A 201 25.74 2.43 3.82
CA LYS A 201 25.69 1.56 2.63
C LYS A 201 24.89 0.31 2.90
N TYR A 202 24.26 -0.20 1.86
CA TYR A 202 23.66 -1.53 1.85
C TYR A 202 23.95 -2.24 0.53
N GLY A 203 23.89 -3.57 0.56
CA GLY A 203 23.94 -4.39 -0.65
C GLY A 203 23.44 -5.80 -0.39
N TYR A 204 22.78 -6.42 -1.37
CA TYR A 204 22.28 -7.79 -1.25
C TYR A 204 22.01 -8.42 -2.63
N ARG A 205 22.00 -9.75 -2.68
CA ARG A 205 21.57 -10.53 -3.83
C ARG A 205 20.05 -10.74 -3.79
N ALA A 206 19.45 -10.62 -4.95
CA ALA A 206 18.02 -10.66 -5.23
C ALA A 206 17.80 -11.36 -6.57
N VAL A 207 16.56 -11.41 -7.04
CA VAL A 207 16.22 -11.85 -8.41
C VAL A 207 15.54 -10.72 -9.16
N VAL A 208 15.61 -10.70 -10.48
CA VAL A 208 14.90 -9.68 -11.27
C VAL A 208 13.39 -9.97 -11.16
N PRO A 209 12.57 -9.07 -10.57
CA PRO A 209 11.13 -9.28 -10.51
C PRO A 209 10.53 -9.18 -11.91
N VAL A 210 9.39 -9.86 -12.10
CA VAL A 210 8.61 -9.81 -13.34
C VAL A 210 7.28 -9.12 -13.11
N ALA A 211 6.69 -8.56 -14.17
CA ALA A 211 5.32 -8.07 -14.13
C ALA A 211 4.38 -9.21 -13.72
N TYR A 212 3.38 -8.90 -12.91
CA TYR A 212 2.48 -9.92 -12.41
C TYR A 212 1.05 -9.39 -12.24
N PRO A 213 0.04 -10.26 -12.36
CA PRO A 213 -1.33 -9.90 -12.05
C PRO A 213 -1.56 -9.86 -10.53
N ILE A 214 -2.24 -8.82 -10.02
CA ILE A 214 -2.87 -8.89 -8.70
C ILE A 214 -3.96 -10.01 -8.69
N PRO A 215 -4.32 -10.58 -7.53
CA PRO A 215 -5.31 -11.65 -7.45
C PRO A 215 -6.59 -11.33 -8.23
N GLY A 216 -6.91 -12.18 -9.21
CA GLY A 216 -8.06 -12.00 -10.13
C GLY A 216 -9.21 -12.98 -9.90
N ASP A 217 -9.07 -13.87 -8.92
CA ASP A 217 -10.01 -14.96 -8.59
C ASP A 217 -11.09 -14.56 -7.56
N GLY A 218 -11.08 -13.29 -7.12
CA GLY A 218 -12.01 -12.73 -6.16
C GLY A 218 -12.98 -11.71 -6.77
N PRO A 219 -13.89 -11.15 -5.95
CA PRO A 219 -14.83 -10.12 -6.41
C PRO A 219 -14.11 -8.90 -7.01
N VAL A 220 -12.92 -8.51 -6.52
CA VAL A 220 -12.17 -7.40 -7.12
C VAL A 220 -11.72 -7.72 -8.54
N GLY A 221 -11.31 -8.96 -8.81
CA GLY A 221 -10.97 -9.42 -10.16
C GLY A 221 -12.16 -9.35 -11.11
N GLU A 222 -13.33 -9.81 -10.66
CA GLU A 222 -14.58 -9.71 -11.43
C GLU A 222 -14.95 -8.24 -11.74
N MET A 223 -14.80 -7.34 -10.76
CA MET A 223 -15.01 -5.91 -10.94
C MET A 223 -14.07 -5.33 -12.01
N LEU A 224 -12.78 -5.67 -11.98
CA LEU A 224 -11.83 -5.17 -12.98
C LEU A 224 -12.19 -5.63 -14.40
N ILE A 225 -12.62 -6.88 -14.56
CA ILE A 225 -13.10 -7.39 -15.85
C ILE A 225 -14.31 -6.57 -16.34
N GLN A 226 -15.28 -6.31 -15.46
CA GLN A 226 -16.46 -5.49 -15.80
C GLN A 226 -16.11 -4.05 -16.16
N LEU A 227 -15.07 -3.48 -15.54
CA LEU A 227 -14.54 -2.15 -15.86
C LEU A 227 -13.66 -2.13 -17.11
N GLY A 228 -13.39 -3.28 -17.75
CA GLY A 228 -12.45 -3.37 -18.87
C GLY A 228 -11.01 -3.05 -18.49
N ARG A 229 -10.63 -3.28 -17.23
CA ARG A 229 -9.30 -3.00 -16.69
C ARG A 229 -8.48 -4.27 -16.56
N HIS A 230 -7.19 -4.20 -16.90
CA HIS A 230 -6.25 -5.27 -16.57
C HIS A 230 -5.93 -5.29 -15.07
N ASN A 231 -5.45 -6.42 -14.58
CA ASN A 231 -4.98 -6.60 -13.21
C ASN A 231 -3.44 -6.64 -13.10
N MET A 232 -2.72 -6.33 -14.17
CA MET A 232 -1.24 -6.32 -14.17
C MET A 232 -0.65 -5.16 -13.37
N ARG A 233 0.42 -5.48 -12.62
CA ARG A 233 1.38 -4.53 -12.08
C ARG A 233 2.71 -4.65 -12.85
N PRO A 234 3.43 -3.55 -13.10
CA PRO A 234 4.78 -3.62 -13.64
C PRO A 234 5.71 -4.34 -12.65
N ASN A 235 6.83 -4.87 -13.12
CA ASN A 235 7.83 -5.42 -12.22
C ASN A 235 8.31 -4.38 -11.20
N HIS A 236 8.53 -4.81 -9.96
CA HIS A 236 9.03 -3.93 -8.92
C HIS A 236 9.64 -4.69 -7.75
N LEU A 237 10.49 -3.99 -7.02
CA LEU A 237 11.10 -4.40 -5.77
C LEU A 237 10.56 -3.50 -4.65
N HIS A 238 9.96 -4.08 -3.63
CA HIS A 238 9.52 -3.31 -2.47
C HIS A 238 10.68 -3.03 -1.51
N MET A 239 10.61 -1.87 -0.85
CA MET A 239 11.49 -1.52 0.25
C MET A 239 10.70 -0.79 1.35
N MET A 240 10.97 -1.17 2.59
CA MET A 240 10.53 -0.48 3.79
C MET A 240 11.76 -0.12 4.61
N ILE A 241 11.97 1.16 4.87
CA ILE A 241 13.17 1.68 5.52
C ILE A 241 12.77 2.39 6.81
N GLU A 242 13.43 2.01 7.90
CA GLU A 242 13.25 2.59 9.23
C GLU A 242 14.60 2.97 9.85
N ALA A 243 14.66 4.18 10.42
CA ALA A 243 15.80 4.64 11.20
C ALA A 243 15.33 5.60 12.30
N PRO A 244 15.94 5.59 13.50
CA PRO A 244 15.61 6.54 14.56
C PRO A 244 15.71 8.00 14.08
N GLY A 245 14.68 8.80 14.33
CA GLY A 245 14.63 10.22 13.95
C GLY A 245 14.14 10.50 12.53
N TYR A 246 13.92 9.46 11.71
CA TYR A 246 13.43 9.59 10.35
C TYR A 246 12.00 9.05 10.22
N ASN A 247 11.26 9.59 9.25
CA ASN A 247 9.96 9.08 8.87
C ASN A 247 10.13 7.72 8.19
N LYS A 248 9.43 6.70 8.69
CA LYS A 248 9.37 5.37 8.07
C LYS A 248 8.96 5.51 6.61
N LEU A 249 9.79 4.98 5.70
CA LEU A 249 9.55 5.05 4.27
C LEU A 249 9.12 3.67 3.76
N THR A 250 7.90 3.57 3.24
CA THR A 250 7.47 2.45 2.39
C THR A 250 7.53 2.91 0.94
N THR A 251 8.26 2.19 0.09
CA THR A 251 8.42 2.53 -1.33
C THR A 251 8.56 1.26 -2.18
N ALA A 252 8.61 1.45 -3.50
CA ALA A 252 8.91 0.39 -4.45
C ALA A 252 9.71 0.95 -5.62
N LEU A 253 10.64 0.16 -6.17
CA LEU A 253 11.48 0.53 -7.30
C LEU A 253 11.02 -0.23 -8.54
N TYR A 254 10.81 0.47 -9.64
CA TYR A 254 10.21 -0.04 -10.87
C TYR A 254 11.24 -0.02 -12.01
N PRO A 255 11.80 -1.17 -12.42
CA PRO A 255 12.66 -1.23 -13.60
C PRO A 255 12.02 -0.60 -14.84
N GLU A 256 12.78 0.23 -15.56
CA GLU A 256 12.31 0.84 -16.80
C GLU A 256 12.12 -0.20 -17.92
N GLY A 257 11.24 0.11 -18.87
CA GLY A 257 10.97 -0.73 -20.04
C GLY A 257 9.83 -1.74 -19.90
N ASP A 258 9.23 -1.84 -18.71
CA ASP A 258 8.02 -2.63 -18.48
C ASP A 258 6.79 -1.94 -19.11
N GLU A 259 5.97 -2.71 -19.85
CA GLU A 259 4.81 -2.19 -20.58
C GLU A 259 3.70 -1.66 -19.65
N TRP A 260 3.67 -2.09 -18.38
CA TRP A 260 2.62 -1.76 -17.42
C TRP A 260 2.94 -0.52 -16.57
N LEU A 261 4.09 0.13 -16.75
CA LEU A 261 4.52 1.30 -15.95
C LEU A 261 3.49 2.44 -15.95
N SER A 262 2.88 2.72 -17.10
CA SER A 262 1.90 3.80 -17.24
C SER A 262 0.47 3.40 -16.87
N SER A 263 0.23 2.13 -16.53
CA SER A 263 -1.11 1.61 -16.29
C SER A 263 -1.22 0.68 -15.08
N ASP A 264 -0.27 0.72 -14.13
CA ASP A 264 -0.27 -0.09 -12.89
C ASP A 264 -1.68 -0.16 -12.26
N ALA A 265 -2.19 -1.39 -12.09
CA ALA A 265 -3.55 -1.64 -11.64
C ALA A 265 -3.90 -1.00 -10.29
N VAL A 266 -2.88 -0.65 -9.48
CA VAL A 266 -3.02 -0.07 -8.14
C VAL A 266 -2.41 1.34 -8.01
N PHE A 267 -2.01 1.97 -9.13
CA PHE A 267 -1.49 3.34 -9.16
C PHE A 267 -0.24 3.57 -8.28
N GLY A 268 0.65 2.57 -8.16
CA GLY A 268 1.83 2.64 -7.30
C GLY A 268 3.06 3.32 -7.94
N VAL A 269 3.10 3.41 -9.28
CA VAL A 269 4.26 3.93 -10.01
C VAL A 269 4.37 5.46 -9.86
N LYS A 270 5.54 5.92 -9.43
CA LYS A 270 5.94 7.33 -9.48
C LYS A 270 7.18 7.45 -10.35
N LYS A 271 7.27 8.54 -11.12
CA LYS A 271 8.37 8.74 -12.09
C LYS A 271 9.76 8.69 -11.43
N SER A 272 9.91 9.20 -10.21
CA SER A 272 11.16 9.19 -9.45
C SER A 272 11.59 7.80 -8.99
N LEU A 273 10.66 6.84 -8.96
CA LEU A 273 10.87 5.47 -8.55
C LEU A 273 11.08 4.51 -9.73
N VAL A 274 11.06 5.03 -10.96
CA VAL A 274 11.45 4.27 -12.16
C VAL A 274 12.97 4.25 -12.25
N VAL A 275 13.55 3.06 -12.31
CA VAL A 275 14.99 2.81 -12.15
C VAL A 275 15.57 2.04 -13.34
N THR A 276 16.86 2.20 -13.60
CA THR A 276 17.57 1.41 -14.62
C THR A 276 18.25 0.21 -13.98
N LEU A 277 18.04 -0.98 -14.57
CA LEU A 277 18.85 -2.16 -14.28
C LEU A 277 20.03 -2.23 -15.24
N LYS A 278 21.26 -2.18 -14.71
CA LYS A 278 22.48 -2.30 -15.54
C LYS A 278 22.83 -3.76 -15.75
N ASP A 279 23.09 -4.16 -16.99
CA ASP A 279 23.66 -5.47 -17.30
C ASP A 279 25.13 -5.54 -16.90
N VAL A 280 25.49 -6.53 -16.09
CA VAL A 280 26.88 -6.84 -15.73
C VAL A 280 27.23 -8.23 -16.27
N HIS A 281 28.15 -8.27 -17.24
CA HIS A 281 28.65 -9.49 -17.88
C HIS A 281 30.08 -9.80 -17.43
N ASP A 282 30.30 -9.95 -16.12
CA ASP A 282 31.62 -10.19 -15.52
C ASP A 282 31.52 -11.29 -14.45
N ASP A 283 32.08 -12.46 -14.76
CA ASP A 283 32.08 -13.64 -13.88
C ASP A 283 32.87 -13.38 -12.58
N ALA A 284 33.97 -12.62 -12.64
CA ALA A 284 34.77 -12.31 -11.47
C ALA A 284 34.00 -11.39 -10.52
N GLU A 285 33.32 -10.38 -11.05
CA GLU A 285 32.46 -9.50 -10.26
C GLU A 285 31.24 -10.26 -9.70
N ALA A 286 30.61 -11.13 -10.48
CA ALA A 286 29.51 -11.97 -10.02
C ALA A 286 29.93 -12.86 -8.84
N ARG A 287 31.09 -13.53 -8.94
CA ARG A 287 31.65 -14.36 -7.85
C ARG A 287 32.02 -13.53 -6.63
N LYS A 288 32.61 -12.35 -6.81
CA LYS A 288 32.93 -11.42 -5.73
C LYS A 288 31.69 -10.97 -4.97
N ARG A 289 30.56 -10.81 -5.66
CA ARG A 289 29.24 -10.52 -5.08
C ARG A 289 28.53 -11.77 -4.54
N GLY A 290 29.18 -12.93 -4.62
CA GLY A 290 28.74 -14.20 -4.05
C GLY A 290 27.62 -14.90 -4.81
N PHE A 291 27.45 -14.63 -6.12
CA PHE A 291 26.59 -15.45 -6.98
C PHE A 291 27.29 -16.79 -7.25
N PRO A 292 26.75 -17.92 -6.78
CA PRO A 292 27.46 -19.20 -6.77
C PRO A 292 27.76 -19.73 -8.18
N LYS A 293 26.88 -19.43 -9.14
CA LYS A 293 27.08 -19.82 -10.55
C LYS A 293 28.00 -18.86 -11.33
N GLY A 294 28.35 -17.70 -10.76
CA GLY A 294 29.02 -16.63 -11.49
C GLY A 294 28.16 -16.11 -12.65
N GLY A 295 28.79 -15.73 -13.75
CA GLY A 295 28.11 -15.31 -14.98
C GLY A 295 27.66 -13.86 -14.98
N SER A 296 26.45 -13.61 -15.52
CA SER A 296 25.88 -12.27 -15.65
C SER A 296 24.81 -12.02 -14.60
N PHE A 297 24.63 -10.76 -14.20
CA PHE A 297 23.57 -10.33 -13.30
C PHE A 297 23.11 -8.91 -13.64
N LYS A 298 21.93 -8.53 -13.16
CA LYS A 298 21.43 -7.15 -13.21
C LYS A 298 21.89 -6.39 -11.97
N LEU A 299 22.39 -5.18 -12.13
CA LEU A 299 22.75 -4.30 -11.03
C LEU A 299 21.71 -3.19 -10.88
N LEU A 300 21.07 -3.14 -9.72
CA LEU A 300 20.20 -2.04 -9.28
C LEU A 300 20.98 -1.17 -8.29
N GLN A 301 21.28 0.07 -8.69
CA GLN A 301 21.91 1.06 -7.80
C GLN A 301 20.89 2.13 -7.44
N PHE A 302 20.60 2.30 -6.16
CA PHE A 302 19.62 3.28 -5.71
C PHE A 302 19.97 3.84 -4.33
N ASP A 303 20.14 5.15 -4.22
CA ASP A 303 20.29 5.79 -2.92
C ASP A 303 18.92 6.16 -2.35
N VAL A 304 18.64 5.73 -1.14
CA VAL A 304 17.43 6.07 -0.39
C VAL A 304 17.70 7.33 0.42
N VAL A 305 16.89 8.36 0.21
CA VAL A 305 16.94 9.60 0.97
C VAL A 305 15.78 9.65 1.95
N LEU A 306 16.08 9.46 3.23
CA LEU A 306 15.11 9.54 4.30
C LEU A 306 14.89 10.99 4.73
N VAL A 307 13.62 11.30 4.99
CA VAL A 307 13.19 12.59 5.54
C VAL A 307 13.14 12.49 7.06
N PRO A 308 13.70 13.46 7.81
CA PRO A 308 13.48 13.56 9.25
C PRO A 308 11.99 13.54 9.63
N GLU A 309 11.64 12.88 10.73
CA GLU A 309 10.24 12.72 11.14
C GLU A 309 9.54 14.07 11.36
N GLU A 310 10.25 15.06 11.91
CA GLU A 310 9.70 16.39 12.14
C GLU A 310 9.40 17.13 10.83
N ASP A 311 10.27 17.04 9.83
CA ASP A 311 10.04 17.63 8.51
C ASP A 311 8.83 16.98 7.82
N SER A 312 8.69 15.65 7.94
CA SER A 312 7.50 14.92 7.47
C SER A 312 6.21 15.40 8.15
N LYS A 313 6.22 15.61 9.46
CA LYS A 313 5.05 16.15 10.20
C LYS A 313 4.68 17.55 9.73
N VAL A 314 5.67 18.43 9.54
CA VAL A 314 5.46 19.79 9.04
C VAL A 314 4.86 19.77 7.64
N ALA A 315 5.42 18.97 6.73
CA ALA A 315 4.92 18.84 5.36
C ALA A 315 3.49 18.29 5.32
N ARG A 316 3.19 17.25 6.10
CA ARG A 316 1.82 16.70 6.24
C ARG A 316 0.84 17.75 6.73
N ALA A 317 1.20 18.52 7.77
CA ALA A 317 0.34 19.56 8.33
C ALA A 317 0.09 20.69 7.33
N GLN A 318 1.13 21.14 6.61
CA GLN A 318 1.01 22.14 5.56
C GLN A 318 0.11 21.65 4.42
N TYR A 319 0.34 20.43 3.92
CA TYR A 319 -0.46 19.86 2.85
C TYR A 319 -1.94 19.69 3.24
N ALA A 320 -2.21 19.27 4.49
CA ALA A 320 -3.56 19.20 5.02
C ALA A 320 -4.24 20.58 5.07
N LYS A 321 -3.52 21.63 5.48
CA LYS A 321 -4.02 23.01 5.51
C LYS A 321 -4.37 23.51 4.10
N GLU A 322 -3.45 23.37 3.15
CA GLU A 322 -3.67 23.79 1.75
C GLU A 322 -4.87 23.07 1.11
N ARG A 323 -5.08 21.79 1.42
CA ARG A 323 -6.25 21.04 0.96
C ARG A 323 -7.54 21.54 1.60
N ALA A 324 -7.52 21.83 2.90
CA ALA A 324 -8.68 22.36 3.59
C ALA A 324 -9.08 23.75 3.07
N GLU A 325 -8.11 24.61 2.75
CA GLU A 325 -8.34 25.90 2.09
C GLU A 325 -8.96 25.71 0.69
N LYS A 326 -8.40 24.83 -0.15
CA LYS A 326 -8.95 24.52 -1.49
C LYS A 326 -10.37 23.95 -1.44
N ALA A 327 -10.71 23.21 -0.38
CA ALA A 327 -12.04 22.64 -0.16
C ALA A 327 -13.04 23.64 0.47
N GLY A 328 -12.62 24.87 0.78
CA GLY A 328 -13.45 25.87 1.46
C GLY A 328 -13.80 25.51 2.92
N LEU A 329 -12.99 24.66 3.55
CA LEU A 329 -13.19 24.16 4.93
C LEU A 329 -12.49 25.03 5.99
N LEU A 330 -11.57 25.90 5.58
CA LEU A 330 -10.97 26.94 6.43
C LEU A 330 -11.50 28.30 5.98
N LYS A 331 -12.27 28.96 6.86
CA LYS A 331 -12.61 30.38 6.81
C LYS A 331 -11.95 31.08 7.99
#